data_AF-A0A812SZI5-F1
#
_entry.id   AF-A0A812SZI5-F1
#
_cell.length_a   1.000
_cell.length_b   1.000
_cell.length_c   1.000
_cell.angle_alpha   90.00
_cell.angle_beta   90.00
_cell.angle_gamma   90.00
#
_symmetry.space_group_name_H-M   'P 1'
#
loop_
_entity.id
_entity.type
_entity.pdbx_description
1 polymer ?
#
loop_
_entity_poly.entity_id
_entity_poly.type
_entity_poly.pdbx_seq_one_letter_code
_entity_poly.pdbx_strand_id
1 'polypeptide(L)'
;MERCVELRVLDILPALAATLLTTLPVTQDGVFKCPHLVFFSDREMWLAQVSKHLIDGLLHVYFLLTADIRSLVALLLSLENWVRTNELRVVHSGLPVRQACQGSTSGNLDLYCPGDVGQQQEVLQEIALKQKQACKYAKVERVEKKRRSTQQVGPVAKRRERKAVYDNSESLPVPADHFLGVLRHVEASEGLKWSSEVSLKGAVEVDGTSLGKFYVSKTCNRFAPQVAALTRKLQRAGKPLPKAFVVHFQVLGARERGQPPVLFVPEPSLTVPGSRPPTESLEAINQSGLLTLVSKPEATVIFSDGNVAWQSAAKKMRLKNAAVNHQNKQWTKHVPRHLGKARSVSRLAGTQCIDRSWLGLKTFIGNKVSRKSGRGQNACESNLVRQLVHQYMYRQSKGPCSPAEFLLHLGSSFRAMQD
;
A
#
# COMPACT_ATOMS: atom_id res chain seq x y z
N MET A 1 32.80 32.09 34.07
CA MET A 1 32.37 32.74 32.82
C MET A 1 31.82 31.66 31.91
N GLU A 2 30.51 31.44 31.92
CA GLU A 2 29.80 30.68 30.88
C GLU A 2 28.32 31.01 31.08
N ARG A 3 27.84 32.01 30.34
CA ARG A 3 26.42 32.39 30.29
C ARG A 3 25.78 31.55 29.19
N CYS A 4 24.95 30.59 29.55
CA CYS A 4 23.99 29.96 28.65
C CYS A 4 23.03 31.05 28.14
N VAL A 5 23.01 31.26 26.82
CA VAL A 5 21.99 32.04 26.14
C VAL A 5 20.87 31.07 25.76
N GLU A 6 19.81 31.00 26.57
CA GLU A 6 18.53 30.42 26.14
C GLU A 6 17.88 31.37 25.11
N LEU A 7 18.09 31.09 23.82
CA LEU A 7 17.29 31.68 22.76
C LEU A 7 15.92 30.99 22.75
N ARG A 8 14.87 31.70 23.18
CA ARG A 8 13.50 31.20 23.06
C ARG A 8 13.10 31.25 21.59
N VAL A 9 12.82 30.09 21.01
CA VAL A 9 12.40 29.91 19.61
C VAL A 9 11.21 30.81 19.23
N LEU A 10 10.38 31.19 20.20
CA LEU A 10 9.25 32.12 20.03
C LEU A 10 9.68 33.56 19.64
N ASP A 11 10.88 33.98 20.01
CA ASP A 11 11.37 35.35 19.74
C ASP A 11 11.96 35.49 18.32
N ILE A 12 12.29 34.37 17.68
CA ILE A 12 12.92 34.34 16.33
C ILE A 12 11.86 34.20 15.23
N LEU A 13 10.68 33.67 15.56
CA LEU A 13 9.57 33.43 14.63
C LEU A 13 9.09 34.70 13.90
N PRO A 14 8.91 35.86 14.56
CA PRO A 14 8.54 37.10 13.87
C PRO A 14 9.63 37.59 12.90
N ALA A 15 10.90 37.43 13.25
CA ALA A 15 12.03 37.82 12.41
C ALA A 15 12.18 36.90 11.19
N LEU A 16 11.94 35.60 11.35
CA LEU A 16 11.94 34.61 10.27
C LEU A 16 10.75 34.80 9.32
N ALA A 17 9.56 35.09 9.85
CA ALA A 17 8.39 35.43 9.05
C ALA A 17 8.60 36.75 8.28
N ALA A 18 9.18 37.77 8.90
CA ALA A 18 9.52 39.03 8.25
C ALA A 18 10.58 38.83 7.14
N THR A 19 11.58 37.98 7.35
CA THR A 19 12.63 37.68 6.36
C THR A 19 12.10 36.85 5.17
N LEU A 20 11.17 35.92 5.42
CA LEU A 20 10.48 35.17 4.35
C LEU A 20 9.53 36.07 3.54
N LEU A 21 8.95 37.09 4.16
CA LEU A 21 8.09 38.07 3.48
C LEU A 21 8.90 39.10 2.67
N THR A 22 10.12 39.46 3.10
CA THR A 22 10.98 40.45 2.39
C THR A 22 11.84 39.84 1.28
N THR A 23 12.05 38.53 1.28
CA THR A 23 12.82 37.82 0.23
C THR A 23 11.97 37.40 -0.98
N LEU A 24 10.65 37.61 -0.93
CA LEU A 24 9.76 37.40 -2.07
C LEU A 24 9.74 38.66 -2.95
N PRO A 25 10.06 38.56 -4.26
CA PRO A 25 10.07 39.72 -5.13
C PRO A 25 8.63 40.25 -5.33
N VAL A 26 8.40 41.48 -4.88
CA VAL A 26 7.17 42.25 -5.13
C VAL A 26 7.39 43.08 -6.40
N THR A 27 6.59 42.87 -7.44
CA THR A 27 6.52 43.82 -8.56
C THR A 27 5.58 44.97 -8.20
N GLN A 28 5.77 46.14 -8.83
CA GLN A 28 5.07 47.41 -8.53
C GLN A 28 3.53 47.34 -8.56
N ASP A 29 2.94 46.27 -9.09
CA ASP A 29 1.49 46.09 -9.23
C ASP A 29 0.86 45.18 -8.15
N GLY A 30 1.62 44.73 -7.14
CA GLY A 30 1.08 43.96 -6.02
C GLY A 30 0.64 42.53 -6.34
N VAL A 31 1.07 41.96 -7.47
CA VAL A 31 0.72 40.59 -7.90
C VAL A 31 1.88 39.62 -7.69
N PHE A 32 1.64 38.57 -6.89
CA PHE A 32 2.59 37.48 -6.68
C PHE A 32 2.66 36.55 -7.90
N LYS A 33 3.84 36.43 -8.52
CA LYS A 33 4.15 35.36 -9.48
C LYS A 33 5.21 34.43 -8.90
N CYS A 34 4.79 33.23 -8.50
CA CYS A 34 5.68 32.11 -8.26
C CYS A 34 5.63 31.17 -9.48
N PRO A 35 6.75 30.83 -10.14
CA PRO A 35 6.75 30.08 -11.41
C PRO A 35 6.28 28.62 -11.30
N HIS A 36 5.90 28.15 -10.10
CA HIS A 36 5.45 26.78 -9.84
C HIS A 36 4.05 26.66 -9.21
N LEU A 37 3.31 27.77 -9.09
CA LEU A 37 1.93 27.76 -8.60
C LEU A 37 0.94 27.82 -9.78
N VAL A 38 0.19 26.73 -9.95
CA VAL A 38 -0.98 26.68 -10.85
C VAL A 38 -2.13 27.42 -10.17
N PHE A 39 -2.75 28.38 -10.87
CA PHE A 39 -3.93 29.07 -10.35
C PHE A 39 -5.13 28.13 -10.37
N PHE A 40 -5.73 27.91 -9.20
CA PHE A 40 -6.99 27.20 -9.06
C PHE A 40 -8.09 28.21 -8.70
N SER A 41 -9.25 28.07 -9.33
CA SER A 41 -10.46 28.85 -8.99
C SER A 41 -11.12 28.40 -7.68
N ASP A 42 -10.62 27.32 -7.07
CA ASP A 42 -11.16 26.72 -5.87
C ASP A 42 -10.28 27.07 -4.65
N ARG A 43 -10.92 27.73 -3.67
CA ARG A 43 -10.32 28.18 -2.40
C ARG A 43 -9.73 27.00 -1.62
N GLU A 44 -10.37 25.83 -1.64
CA GLU A 44 -9.91 24.67 -0.86
C GLU A 44 -8.63 24.06 -1.47
N MET A 45 -8.54 24.04 -2.80
CA MET A 45 -7.32 23.59 -3.49
C MET A 45 -6.14 24.53 -3.29
N TRP A 46 -6.40 25.84 -3.32
CA TRP A 46 -5.36 26.83 -3.05
C TRP A 46 -4.85 26.73 -1.60
N LEU A 47 -5.76 26.61 -0.62
CA LEU A 47 -5.39 26.40 0.79
C LEU A 47 -4.61 25.10 0.98
N ALA A 48 -4.99 24.00 0.31
CA ALA A 48 -4.26 22.74 0.38
C ALA A 48 -2.83 22.85 -0.18
N GLN A 49 -2.64 23.60 -1.27
CA GLN A 49 -1.33 23.75 -1.89
C GLN A 49 -0.42 24.72 -1.13
N VAL A 50 -0.96 25.82 -0.60
CA VAL A 50 -0.23 26.73 0.30
C VAL A 50 0.16 26.01 1.58
N SER A 51 -0.77 25.25 2.19
CA SER A 51 -0.49 24.46 3.38
C SER A 51 0.62 23.45 3.13
N LYS A 52 0.62 22.77 1.98
CA LYS A 52 1.67 21.83 1.59
C LYS A 52 3.04 22.50 1.49
N HIS A 53 3.14 23.63 0.78
CA HIS A 53 4.41 24.33 0.62
C HIS A 53 4.93 24.96 1.92
N LEU A 54 4.04 25.43 2.78
CA LEU A 54 4.40 25.95 4.10
C LEU A 54 4.90 24.82 5.01
N ILE A 55 4.22 23.66 5.00
CA ILE A 55 4.63 22.46 5.74
C ILE A 55 5.98 21.95 5.22
N ASP A 56 6.17 21.89 3.91
CA ASP A 56 7.45 21.46 3.30
C ASP A 56 8.59 22.42 3.67
N GLY A 57 8.34 23.74 3.69
CA GLY A 57 9.31 24.75 4.14
C GLY A 57 9.63 24.66 5.62
N LEU A 58 8.63 24.49 6.48
CA LEU A 58 8.80 24.34 7.93
C LEU A 58 9.51 23.02 8.28
N LEU A 59 9.22 21.93 7.57
CA LEU A 59 9.96 20.67 7.71
C LEU A 59 11.41 20.83 7.28
N HIS A 60 11.71 21.63 6.25
CA HIS A 60 13.07 21.93 5.82
C HIS A 60 13.85 22.74 6.86
N VAL A 61 13.22 23.77 7.44
CA VAL A 61 13.82 24.59 8.51
C VAL A 61 14.01 23.79 9.80
N TYR A 62 13.05 22.92 10.15
CA TYR A 62 13.17 22.01 11.29
C TYR A 62 14.25 20.95 11.07
N PHE A 63 14.45 20.47 9.84
CA PHE A 63 15.52 19.52 9.53
C PHE A 63 16.93 20.15 9.70
N LEU A 64 17.02 21.48 9.54
CA LEU A 64 18.26 22.24 9.75
C LEU A 64 18.49 22.64 11.22
N LEU A 65 17.44 22.64 12.04
CA LEU A 65 17.47 23.03 13.44
C LEU A 65 17.08 21.82 14.29
N THR A 66 18.07 21.05 14.75
CA THR A 66 17.96 19.83 15.58
C THR A 66 17.18 20.04 16.88
N ALA A 67 15.87 20.26 16.80
CA ALA A 67 15.01 20.56 17.93
C ALA A 67 14.09 19.38 18.28
N ASP A 68 13.67 19.35 19.55
CA ASP A 68 12.78 18.36 20.16
C ASP A 68 11.40 18.30 19.46
N ILE A 69 10.87 17.07 19.28
CA ILE A 69 9.54 16.73 18.71
C ILE A 69 8.41 17.53 19.37
N ARG A 70 8.54 17.86 20.66
CA ARG A 70 7.55 18.71 21.37
C ARG A 70 7.39 20.09 20.72
N SER A 71 8.48 20.64 20.19
CA SER A 71 8.49 21.95 19.51
C SER A 71 7.81 21.90 18.15
N LEU A 72 7.95 20.79 17.41
CA LEU A 72 7.27 20.59 16.13
C LEU A 72 5.75 20.49 16.30
N VAL A 73 5.31 19.73 17.31
CA VAL A 73 3.88 19.57 17.61
C VAL A 73 3.28 20.91 18.06
N ALA A 74 3.98 21.68 18.90
CA ALA A 74 3.53 23.01 19.32
C ALA A 74 3.46 24.01 18.15
N LEU A 75 4.41 23.95 17.22
CA LEU A 75 4.43 24.78 16.01
C LEU A 75 3.22 24.46 15.10
N LEU A 76 2.97 23.18 14.83
CA LEU A 76 1.86 22.76 13.98
C LEU A 76 0.49 23.15 14.56
N LEU A 77 0.32 23.02 15.88
CA LEU A 77 -0.90 23.44 16.58
C LEU A 77 -1.08 24.97 16.57
N SER A 78 0.01 25.73 16.71
CA SER A 78 -0.03 27.20 16.64
C SER A 78 -0.38 27.68 15.22
N LEU A 79 0.13 27.00 14.20
CA LEU A 79 -0.16 27.31 12.80
C LEU A 79 -1.63 27.05 12.45
N GLU A 80 -2.18 25.91 12.91
CA GLU A 80 -3.59 25.60 12.76
C GLU A 80 -4.48 26.65 13.42
N ASN A 81 -4.11 27.10 14.62
CA ASN A 81 -4.86 28.13 15.34
C ASN A 81 -4.77 29.50 14.65
N TRP A 82 -3.62 29.84 14.07
CA TRP A 82 -3.43 31.08 13.30
C TRP A 82 -4.25 31.10 12.00
N VAL A 83 -4.33 29.97 11.29
CA VAL A 83 -5.17 29.82 10.09
C VAL A 83 -6.65 29.92 10.43
N ARG A 84 -7.07 29.39 11.59
CA ARG A 84 -8.46 29.49 12.05
C ARG A 84 -8.87 30.90 12.46
N THR A 85 -7.93 31.72 12.94
CA THR A 85 -8.22 33.04 13.53
C THR A 85 -8.11 34.20 12.54
N ASN A 86 -7.42 34.03 11.41
CA ASN A 86 -7.27 35.09 10.41
C ASN A 86 -8.12 34.80 9.16
N GLU A 87 -9.23 35.53 9.01
CA GLU A 87 -10.02 35.56 7.77
C GLU A 87 -9.25 36.25 6.64
N LEU A 88 -8.63 35.46 5.76
CA LEU A 88 -8.11 35.98 4.49
C LEU A 88 -9.27 36.38 3.56
N ARG A 89 -9.55 37.68 3.46
CA ARG A 89 -10.49 38.26 2.48
C ARG A 89 -9.88 38.20 1.08
N VAL A 90 -10.44 37.36 0.21
CA VAL A 90 -10.14 37.35 -1.23
C VAL A 90 -11.03 38.39 -1.92
N VAL A 91 -10.42 39.40 -2.53
CA VAL A 91 -11.13 40.38 -3.36
C VAL A 91 -11.26 39.79 -4.78
N HIS A 92 -12.48 39.49 -5.21
CA HIS A 92 -12.76 39.08 -6.59
C HIS A 92 -12.93 40.31 -7.49
N SER A 93 -12.00 40.53 -8.44
CA SER A 93 -12.22 41.42 -9.58
C SER A 93 -12.87 40.64 -10.72
N GLY A 94 -14.10 40.99 -11.08
CA GLY A 94 -14.85 40.37 -12.17
C GLY A 94 -14.49 40.93 -13.55
N LEU A 95 -14.43 40.04 -14.56
CA LEU A 95 -14.49 40.39 -15.98
C LEU A 95 -15.36 39.36 -16.74
N PRO A 96 -16.06 39.76 -17.82
CA PRO A 96 -17.20 39.00 -18.37
C PRO A 96 -16.79 37.98 -19.45
N VAL A 97 -17.49 36.84 -19.44
CA VAL A 97 -17.39 35.76 -20.45
C VAL A 97 -18.31 36.06 -21.64
N ARG A 98 -17.76 36.06 -22.86
CA ARG A 98 -18.53 36.11 -24.12
C ARG A 98 -19.00 34.70 -24.53
N GLN A 99 -20.29 34.61 -24.87
CA GLN A 99 -20.95 33.48 -25.54
C GLN A 99 -20.58 33.41 -27.03
N ALA A 100 -20.47 32.19 -27.59
CA ALA A 100 -20.59 31.95 -29.02
C ALA A 100 -21.24 30.57 -29.31
N CYS A 101 -22.47 30.67 -29.81
CA CYS A 101 -23.16 29.93 -30.87
C CYS A 101 -23.20 28.39 -30.94
N GLN A 102 -24.44 27.88 -30.89
CA GLN A 102 -24.91 26.60 -31.44
C GLN A 102 -25.14 26.70 -32.96
N GLY A 103 -25.03 25.57 -33.66
CA GLY A 103 -25.50 25.41 -35.04
C GLY A 103 -25.37 23.98 -35.56
N SER A 104 -26.50 23.30 -35.73
CA SER A 104 -26.75 22.07 -36.51
C SER A 104 -26.44 22.27 -38.01
N THR A 105 -26.27 21.29 -38.91
CA THR A 105 -27.15 20.17 -39.31
C THR A 105 -26.43 19.29 -40.35
N SER A 106 -26.95 18.08 -40.51
CA SER A 106 -26.76 17.07 -41.56
C SER A 106 -26.76 17.55 -43.03
N GLY A 107 -25.99 16.88 -43.89
CA GLY A 107 -26.16 16.90 -45.34
C GLY A 107 -25.24 15.91 -46.06
N ASN A 108 -25.81 14.82 -46.58
CA ASN A 108 -25.20 13.94 -47.59
C ASN A 108 -25.07 14.72 -48.91
N LEU A 109 -23.91 14.64 -49.56
CA LEU A 109 -23.76 15.00 -50.96
C LEU A 109 -22.66 14.15 -51.61
N ASP A 110 -23.11 13.18 -52.41
CA ASP A 110 -22.33 12.54 -53.46
C ASP A 110 -22.06 13.56 -54.57
N LEU A 111 -20.78 13.88 -54.79
CA LEU A 111 -20.30 14.61 -55.96
C LEU A 111 -19.07 13.88 -56.50
N TYR A 112 -19.31 13.02 -57.49
CA TYR A 112 -18.27 12.40 -58.30
C TYR A 112 -17.85 13.41 -59.38
N CYS A 113 -16.74 14.10 -59.18
CA CYS A 113 -16.08 14.86 -60.24
C CYS A 113 -15.16 13.92 -61.04
N PRO A 114 -15.25 13.87 -62.38
CA PRO A 114 -14.26 13.20 -63.20
C PRO A 114 -13.00 14.08 -63.25
N GLY A 115 -12.16 13.93 -62.22
CA GLY A 115 -10.86 14.57 -62.12
C GLY A 115 -9.79 13.77 -62.88
N ASP A 116 -9.11 14.47 -63.77
CA ASP A 116 -7.97 14.09 -64.59
C ASP A 116 -7.16 12.86 -64.11
N VAL A 117 -7.25 11.75 -64.85
CA VAL A 117 -6.63 10.46 -64.53
C VAL A 117 -5.09 10.59 -64.39
N GLY A 118 -4.48 11.58 -65.03
CA GLY A 118 -3.05 11.87 -64.91
C GLY A 118 -2.63 12.34 -63.51
N GLN A 119 -3.42 13.21 -62.87
CA GLN A 119 -3.09 13.73 -61.53
C GLN A 119 -3.27 12.67 -60.44
N GLN A 120 -4.24 11.76 -60.59
CA GLN A 120 -4.42 10.65 -59.64
C GLN A 120 -3.22 9.69 -59.66
N GLN A 121 -2.60 9.50 -60.84
CA GLN A 121 -1.46 8.60 -60.97
C GLN A 121 -0.18 9.18 -60.36
N GLU A 122 0.04 10.50 -60.45
CA GLU A 122 1.15 11.17 -59.77
C GLU A 122 1.01 11.13 -58.24
N VAL A 123 -0.20 11.38 -57.72
CA VAL A 123 -0.47 11.28 -56.27
C VAL A 123 -0.23 9.86 -55.76
N LEU A 124 -0.64 8.84 -56.50
CA LEU A 124 -0.39 7.44 -56.14
C LEU A 124 1.11 7.08 -56.17
N GLN A 125 1.87 7.61 -57.12
CA GLN A 125 3.32 7.43 -57.17
C GLN A 125 4.03 8.13 -56.00
N GLU A 126 3.59 9.33 -55.63
CA GLU A 126 4.13 10.06 -54.48
C GLU A 126 3.84 9.32 -53.15
N ILE A 127 2.62 8.79 -52.99
CA ILE A 127 2.24 7.95 -51.85
C ILE A 127 3.12 6.69 -51.78
N ALA A 128 3.32 6.01 -52.90
CA ALA A 128 4.17 4.81 -52.96
C ALA A 128 5.64 5.12 -52.61
N LEU A 129 6.16 6.27 -53.06
CA LEU A 129 7.51 6.72 -52.72
C LEU A 129 7.65 7.03 -51.22
N LYS A 130 6.68 7.74 -50.63
CA LYS A 130 6.64 8.04 -49.19
C LYS A 130 6.54 6.77 -48.35
N GLN A 131 5.75 5.78 -48.77
CA GLN A 131 5.68 4.48 -48.10
C GLN A 131 7.01 3.72 -48.16
N LYS A 132 7.69 3.73 -49.31
CA LYS A 132 8.99 3.08 -49.47
C LYS A 132 10.08 3.74 -48.60
N GLN A 133 10.06 5.07 -48.48
CA GLN A 133 10.92 5.81 -47.57
C GLN A 133 10.63 5.50 -46.11
N ALA A 134 9.35 5.52 -45.69
CA ALA A 134 8.94 5.17 -44.33
C ALA A 134 9.40 3.74 -43.94
N CYS A 135 9.30 2.79 -44.87
CA CYS A 135 9.75 1.42 -44.66
C CYS A 135 11.27 1.32 -44.48
N LYS A 136 12.03 2.14 -45.21
CA LYS A 136 13.50 2.24 -45.07
C LYS A 136 13.90 2.82 -43.71
N TYR A 137 13.25 3.88 -43.25
CA TYR A 137 13.49 4.47 -41.93
C TYR A 137 13.13 3.51 -40.78
N ALA A 138 12.01 2.81 -40.87
CA ALA A 138 11.61 1.81 -39.87
C ALA A 138 12.64 0.66 -39.75
N LYS A 139 13.27 0.28 -40.87
CA LYS A 139 14.34 -0.74 -40.86
C LYS A 139 15.61 -0.23 -40.17
N VAL A 140 16.01 1.01 -40.42
CA VAL A 140 17.16 1.64 -39.75
C VAL A 140 16.91 1.77 -38.24
N GLU A 141 15.72 2.22 -37.84
CA GLU A 141 15.35 2.37 -36.43
C GLU A 141 15.36 1.03 -35.69
N ARG A 142 14.88 -0.06 -36.33
CA ARG A 142 14.98 -1.42 -35.76
C ARG A 142 16.41 -1.88 -35.55
N VAL A 143 17.31 -1.59 -36.50
CA VAL A 143 18.73 -1.95 -36.40
C VAL A 143 19.42 -1.14 -35.29
N GLU A 144 19.13 0.15 -35.19
CA GLU A 144 19.66 0.98 -34.10
C GLU A 144 19.15 0.55 -32.73
N LYS A 145 17.85 0.25 -32.61
CA LYS A 145 17.26 -0.23 -31.35
C LYS A 145 17.88 -1.56 -30.92
N LYS A 146 18.20 -2.45 -31.89
CA LYS A 146 18.90 -3.70 -31.63
C LYS A 146 20.34 -3.42 -31.16
N ARG A 147 21.09 -2.53 -31.82
CA ARG A 147 22.42 -2.08 -31.39
C ARG A 147 22.43 -1.48 -29.98
N ARG A 148 21.48 -0.59 -29.67
CA ARG A 148 21.33 0.01 -28.32
C ARG A 148 20.99 -1.03 -27.26
N SER A 149 20.27 -2.10 -27.61
CA SER A 149 20.00 -3.21 -26.67
C SER A 149 21.26 -4.04 -26.38
N THR A 150 22.15 -4.22 -27.36
CA THR A 150 23.40 -4.98 -27.22
C THR A 150 24.48 -4.20 -26.46
N GLN A 151 24.44 -2.87 -26.50
CA GLN A 151 25.35 -1.98 -25.74
C GLN A 151 24.88 -1.70 -24.31
N GLN A 152 23.72 -2.19 -23.87
CA GLN A 152 23.33 -2.02 -22.47
C GLN A 152 24.21 -2.89 -21.57
N VAL A 153 25.04 -2.22 -20.79
CA VAL A 153 25.74 -2.74 -19.61
C VAL A 153 24.81 -3.72 -18.89
N GLY A 154 25.25 -4.98 -18.78
CA GLY A 154 24.42 -6.08 -18.30
C GLY A 154 23.82 -5.76 -16.92
N PRO A 155 22.65 -6.35 -16.56
CA PRO A 155 21.91 -6.01 -15.34
C PRO A 155 22.76 -6.05 -14.07
N VAL A 156 23.79 -6.90 -14.04
CA VAL A 156 24.74 -7.07 -12.94
C VAL A 156 25.70 -5.87 -12.81
N ALA A 157 26.20 -5.34 -13.93
CA ALA A 157 27.12 -4.21 -13.93
C ALA A 157 26.38 -2.90 -13.60
N LYS A 158 25.15 -2.69 -14.10
CA LYS A 158 24.28 -1.58 -13.64
C LYS A 158 23.97 -1.66 -12.13
N ARG A 159 23.87 -2.87 -11.57
CA ARG A 159 23.65 -3.07 -10.13
C ARG A 159 24.90 -2.73 -9.31
N ARG A 160 26.09 -3.04 -9.84
CA ARG A 160 27.38 -2.70 -9.24
C ARG A 160 27.64 -1.19 -9.27
N GLU A 161 27.36 -0.52 -10.39
CA GLU A 161 27.46 0.95 -10.49
C GLU A 161 26.51 1.65 -9.52
N ARG A 162 25.24 1.24 -9.46
CA ARG A 162 24.31 1.82 -8.48
C ARG A 162 24.80 1.63 -7.06
N LYS A 163 25.33 0.45 -6.73
CA LYS A 163 25.87 0.19 -5.40
C LYS A 163 27.08 1.09 -5.09
N ALA A 164 28.00 1.27 -6.05
CA ALA A 164 29.16 2.16 -5.89
C ALA A 164 28.78 3.64 -5.72
N VAL A 165 27.69 4.09 -6.36
CA VAL A 165 27.15 5.45 -6.17
C VAL A 165 26.57 5.64 -4.75
N TYR A 166 26.00 4.59 -4.15
CA TYR A 166 25.49 4.63 -2.78
C TYR A 166 26.59 4.52 -1.72
N ASP A 167 27.66 3.76 -1.99
CA ASP A 167 28.75 3.53 -1.03
C ASP A 167 29.72 4.73 -0.91
N ASN A 168 29.72 5.68 -1.87
CA ASN A 168 30.65 6.82 -1.90
C ASN A 168 30.05 8.17 -1.48
N SER A 169 28.80 8.23 -1.02
CA SER A 169 28.17 9.47 -0.54
C SER A 169 28.17 9.51 0.99
N GLU A 170 29.23 10.05 1.59
CA GLU A 170 29.42 10.19 3.04
C GLU A 170 28.43 11.15 3.74
N SER A 171 27.39 11.63 3.07
CA SER A 171 26.41 12.59 3.63
C SER A 171 24.99 12.45 3.08
N LEU A 172 24.55 11.24 2.68
CA LEU A 172 23.13 11.04 2.44
C LEU A 172 22.36 11.17 3.76
N PRO A 173 21.23 11.90 3.79
CA PRO A 173 20.42 12.05 4.99
C PRO A 173 20.09 10.68 5.55
N VAL A 174 20.35 10.47 6.84
CA VAL A 174 19.95 9.26 7.55
C VAL A 174 18.50 8.99 7.17
N PRO A 175 18.21 7.86 6.48
CA PRO A 175 16.85 7.61 6.03
C PRO A 175 15.93 7.72 7.24
N ALA A 176 14.81 8.43 7.07
CA ALA A 176 13.75 8.52 8.07
C ALA A 176 13.11 7.14 8.38
N ASP A 177 13.69 6.05 7.88
CA ASP A 177 13.36 4.65 8.13
C ASP A 177 13.30 4.30 9.60
N HIS A 178 14.11 4.93 10.45
CA HIS A 178 14.05 4.72 11.89
C HIS A 178 12.76 5.29 12.49
N PHE A 179 12.37 6.53 12.11
CA PHE A 179 11.07 7.11 12.50
C PHE A 179 9.90 6.26 11.98
N LEU A 180 9.95 5.85 10.72
CA LEU A 180 8.94 4.95 10.15
C LEU A 180 8.92 3.60 10.87
N GLY A 181 10.08 3.11 11.33
CA GLY A 181 10.20 1.92 12.15
C GLY A 181 9.47 2.04 13.49
N VAL A 182 9.64 3.18 14.16
CA VAL A 182 8.95 3.49 15.42
C VAL A 182 7.44 3.57 15.18
N LEU A 183 6.97 4.33 14.19
CA LEU A 183 5.53 4.44 13.89
C LEU A 183 4.91 3.07 13.57
N ARG A 184 5.61 2.25 12.77
CA ARG A 184 5.22 0.87 12.48
C ARG A 184 5.12 -0.01 13.72
N HIS A 185 6.04 0.18 14.67
CA HIS A 185 6.03 -0.56 15.93
C HIS A 185 4.83 -0.16 16.79
N VAL A 186 4.58 1.14 16.96
CA VAL A 186 3.42 1.65 17.73
C VAL A 186 2.11 1.14 17.13
N GLU A 187 1.91 1.29 15.83
CA GLU A 187 0.71 0.79 15.16
C GLU A 187 0.54 -0.73 15.32
N ALA A 188 1.65 -1.50 15.27
CA ALA A 188 1.60 -2.94 15.47
C ALA A 188 1.25 -3.31 16.92
N SER A 189 1.81 -2.60 17.90
CA SER A 189 1.51 -2.79 19.32
C SER A 189 0.05 -2.50 19.62
N GLU A 190 -0.50 -1.42 19.08
CA GLU A 190 -1.92 -1.08 19.23
C GLU A 190 -2.83 -2.10 18.53
N GLY A 191 -2.42 -2.61 17.37
CA GLY A 191 -3.15 -3.68 16.68
C GLY A 191 -3.19 -4.97 17.49
N LEU A 192 -2.09 -5.30 18.16
CA LEU A 192 -2.02 -6.46 19.07
C LEU A 192 -2.89 -6.24 20.32
N LYS A 193 -2.81 -5.06 20.95
CA LYS A 193 -3.64 -4.69 22.09
C LYS A 193 -5.13 -4.77 21.75
N TRP A 194 -5.54 -4.14 20.65
CA TRP A 194 -6.92 -4.22 20.16
C TRP A 194 -7.36 -5.67 19.93
N SER A 195 -6.48 -6.51 19.38
CA SER A 195 -6.79 -7.92 19.14
C SER A 195 -7.04 -8.75 20.40
N SER A 196 -6.46 -8.34 21.54
CA SER A 196 -6.70 -8.99 22.82
C SER A 196 -7.96 -8.51 23.54
N GLU A 197 -8.44 -7.31 23.20
CA GLU A 197 -9.59 -6.67 23.86
C GLU A 197 -10.91 -6.90 23.09
N VAL A 198 -10.81 -7.16 21.79
CA VAL A 198 -11.99 -7.36 20.93
C VAL A 198 -12.74 -8.63 21.30
N SER A 199 -14.07 -8.53 21.29
CA SER A 199 -14.94 -9.69 21.40
C SER A 199 -15.76 -9.88 20.12
N LEU A 200 -15.90 -11.14 19.71
CA LEU A 200 -16.64 -11.56 18.54
C LEU A 200 -18.02 -12.09 18.94
N LYS A 201 -19.06 -11.76 18.16
CA LYS A 201 -20.43 -12.23 18.40
C LYS A 201 -21.23 -12.43 17.11
N GLY A 202 -22.34 -13.15 17.22
CA GLY A 202 -23.31 -13.30 16.14
C GLY A 202 -22.81 -14.23 15.03
N ALA A 203 -22.59 -13.69 13.83
CA ALA A 203 -22.09 -14.46 12.69
C ALA A 203 -20.59 -14.19 12.49
N VAL A 204 -19.76 -15.17 12.82
CA VAL A 204 -18.30 -15.05 12.79
C VAL A 204 -17.74 -15.97 11.72
N GLU A 205 -17.08 -15.40 10.72
CA GLU A 205 -16.35 -16.14 9.70
C GLU A 205 -14.93 -16.43 10.19
N VAL A 206 -14.44 -17.66 9.97
CA VAL A 206 -13.08 -18.08 10.31
C VAL A 206 -12.43 -18.77 9.12
N ASP A 207 -11.20 -18.37 8.82
CA ASP A 207 -10.46 -18.87 7.67
C ASP A 207 -8.95 -18.62 7.85
N GLY A 208 -8.14 -19.25 7.01
CA GLY A 208 -6.72 -18.95 6.88
C GLY A 208 -6.33 -18.57 5.45
N THR A 209 -5.29 -17.74 5.32
CA THR A 209 -4.74 -17.37 4.03
C THR A 209 -3.21 -17.40 4.05
N SER A 210 -2.59 -17.37 2.87
CA SER A 210 -1.13 -17.22 2.75
C SER A 210 -0.74 -15.86 2.21
N LEU A 211 0.21 -15.20 2.89
CA LEU A 211 0.82 -13.91 2.50
C LEU A 211 2.04 -14.05 1.57
N GLY A 212 2.36 -15.29 1.21
CA GLY A 212 3.48 -15.63 0.36
C GLY A 212 4.32 -16.76 0.92
N LYS A 213 5.42 -17.02 0.23
CA LYS A 213 6.35 -18.10 0.56
C LYS A 213 7.79 -17.67 0.33
N PHE A 214 8.72 -18.36 0.97
CA PHE A 214 10.14 -18.22 0.72
C PHE A 214 10.84 -19.57 0.87
N TYR A 215 12.09 -19.65 0.40
CA TYR A 215 12.86 -20.88 0.39
C TYR A 215 13.95 -20.85 1.47
N VAL A 216 14.12 -21.99 2.14
CA VAL A 216 15.18 -22.23 3.13
C VAL A 216 15.99 -23.47 2.76
N SER A 217 17.28 -23.47 3.08
CA SER A 217 18.15 -24.63 2.84
C SER A 217 17.87 -25.73 3.87
N LYS A 218 18.33 -26.95 3.56
CA LYS A 218 18.33 -28.08 4.51
C LYS A 218 19.15 -27.82 5.79
N THR A 219 20.07 -26.85 5.74
CA THR A 219 20.95 -26.45 6.84
C THR A 219 20.41 -25.28 7.64
N CYS A 220 19.16 -24.87 7.41
CA CYS A 220 18.57 -23.75 8.14
C CYS A 220 18.29 -24.13 9.60
N ASN A 221 18.92 -23.41 10.53
CA ASN A 221 18.84 -23.69 11.96
C ASN A 221 17.42 -23.44 12.50
N ARG A 222 16.80 -22.33 12.09
CA ARG A 222 15.45 -21.93 12.51
C ARG A 222 14.40 -23.01 12.24
N PHE A 223 14.52 -23.72 11.11
CA PHE A 223 13.56 -24.74 10.70
C PHE A 223 14.12 -26.17 10.79
N ALA A 224 15.23 -26.38 11.50
CA ALA A 224 15.89 -27.69 11.58
C ALA A 224 14.95 -28.83 12.03
N PRO A 225 14.07 -28.67 13.04
CA PRO A 225 13.14 -29.73 13.43
C PRO A 225 12.17 -30.13 12.32
N GLN A 226 11.62 -29.12 11.61
CA GLN A 226 10.68 -29.34 10.51
C GLN A 226 11.36 -29.95 9.28
N VAL A 227 12.59 -29.50 8.96
CA VAL A 227 13.43 -30.09 7.90
C VAL A 227 13.71 -31.56 8.19
N ALA A 228 14.10 -31.90 9.42
CA ALA A 228 14.38 -33.28 9.82
C ALA A 228 13.11 -34.15 9.72
N ALA A 229 11.96 -33.63 10.16
CA ALA A 229 10.68 -34.33 10.05
C ALA A 229 10.29 -34.62 8.57
N LEU A 230 10.38 -33.62 7.69
CA LEU A 230 10.09 -33.79 6.27
C LEU A 230 11.09 -34.71 5.56
N THR A 231 12.37 -34.61 5.92
CA THR A 231 13.44 -35.47 5.38
C THR A 231 13.16 -36.93 5.70
N ARG A 232 12.84 -37.26 6.96
CA ARG A 232 12.46 -38.63 7.35
C ARG A 232 11.23 -39.12 6.59
N LYS A 233 10.23 -38.26 6.40
CA LYS A 233 9.01 -38.60 5.64
C LYS A 233 9.33 -38.91 4.16
N LEU A 234 10.22 -38.14 3.54
CA LEU A 234 10.62 -38.37 2.14
C LEU A 234 11.47 -39.63 1.98
N GLN A 235 12.42 -39.87 2.90
CA GLN A 235 13.25 -41.08 2.89
C GLN A 235 12.40 -42.35 3.01
N ARG A 236 11.43 -42.38 3.93
CA ARG A 236 10.48 -43.50 4.08
C ARG A 236 9.65 -43.74 2.82
N ALA A 237 9.38 -42.68 2.06
CA ALA A 237 8.64 -42.77 0.81
C ALA A 237 9.53 -43.04 -0.43
N GLY A 238 10.85 -43.27 -0.24
CA GLY A 238 11.80 -43.44 -1.34
C GLY A 238 11.94 -42.22 -2.25
N LYS A 239 11.57 -41.02 -1.78
CA LYS A 239 11.57 -39.79 -2.58
C LYS A 239 12.91 -39.06 -2.48
N PRO A 240 13.40 -38.45 -3.57
CA PRO A 240 14.62 -37.66 -3.54
C PRO A 240 14.48 -36.46 -2.61
N LEU A 241 15.54 -36.15 -1.89
CA LEU A 241 15.57 -35.00 -0.97
C LEU A 241 15.74 -33.69 -1.74
N PRO A 242 14.89 -32.69 -1.51
CA PRO A 242 15.01 -31.40 -2.20
C PRO A 242 16.21 -30.61 -1.65
N LYS A 243 16.79 -29.76 -2.51
CA LYS A 243 17.88 -28.84 -2.13
C LYS A 243 17.41 -27.74 -1.15
N ALA A 244 16.13 -27.40 -1.19
CA ALA A 244 15.51 -26.38 -0.37
C ALA A 244 14.07 -26.76 -0.04
N PHE A 245 13.57 -26.25 1.09
CA PHE A 245 12.19 -26.38 1.54
C PHE A 245 11.46 -25.05 1.41
N VAL A 246 10.13 -25.10 1.31
CA VAL A 246 9.28 -23.93 1.14
C VAL A 246 8.64 -23.60 2.48
N VAL A 247 8.88 -22.40 2.98
CA VAL A 247 8.17 -21.85 4.14
C VAL A 247 6.97 -21.06 3.63
N HIS A 248 5.79 -21.32 4.20
CA HIS A 248 4.58 -20.56 3.92
C HIS A 248 4.28 -19.59 5.05
N PHE A 249 4.11 -18.31 4.74
CA PHE A 249 3.52 -17.35 5.68
C PHE A 249 2.02 -17.52 5.66
N GLN A 250 1.50 -18.19 6.67
CA GLN A 250 0.07 -18.30 6.91
C GLN A 250 -0.39 -17.20 7.85
N VAL A 251 -1.64 -16.80 7.71
CA VAL A 251 -2.37 -15.94 8.64
C VAL A 251 -3.73 -16.56 8.84
N LEU A 252 -4.09 -16.78 10.09
CA LEU A 252 -5.44 -17.18 10.49
C LEU A 252 -6.22 -15.92 10.82
N GLY A 253 -7.54 -15.95 10.65
CA GLY A 253 -8.36 -14.86 11.17
C GLY A 253 -9.78 -15.27 11.47
N ALA A 254 -10.39 -14.42 12.28
CA ALA A 254 -11.80 -14.46 12.61
C ALA A 254 -12.40 -13.08 12.36
N ARG A 255 -13.62 -13.02 11.85
CA ARG A 255 -14.28 -11.77 11.52
C ARG A 255 -15.77 -11.85 11.82
N GLU A 256 -16.23 -10.97 12.71
CA GLU A 256 -17.67 -10.67 12.80
C GLU A 256 -18.10 -9.86 11.57
N ARG A 257 -19.27 -10.18 11.03
CA ARG A 257 -19.77 -9.51 9.83
C ARG A 257 -19.89 -7.99 10.04
N GLY A 258 -19.34 -7.23 9.10
CA GLY A 258 -19.31 -5.76 9.17
C GLY A 258 -18.24 -5.20 10.11
N GLN A 259 -17.61 -6.04 10.92
CA GLN A 259 -16.54 -5.64 11.82
C GLN A 259 -15.16 -5.86 11.18
N PRO A 260 -14.11 -5.21 11.73
CA PRO A 260 -12.72 -5.48 11.39
C PRO A 260 -12.31 -6.94 11.67
N PRO A 261 -11.38 -7.51 10.88
CA PRO A 261 -10.89 -8.87 11.13
C PRO A 261 -9.89 -8.90 12.29
N VAL A 262 -9.94 -9.96 13.09
CA VAL A 262 -8.91 -10.31 14.07
C VAL A 262 -7.98 -11.34 13.46
N LEU A 263 -6.68 -11.06 13.43
CA LEU A 263 -5.71 -11.87 12.70
C LEU A 263 -4.65 -12.44 13.63
N PHE A 264 -4.19 -13.64 13.32
CA PHE A 264 -3.12 -14.33 14.02
C PHE A 264 -2.11 -14.88 13.02
N VAL A 265 -0.82 -14.68 13.28
CA VAL A 265 0.26 -15.21 12.44
C VAL A 265 0.88 -16.42 13.15
N PRO A 266 0.50 -17.66 12.80
CA PRO A 266 1.05 -18.85 13.42
C PRO A 266 2.55 -19.01 13.14
N GLU A 267 3.16 -19.96 13.84
CA GLU A 267 4.51 -20.41 13.50
C GLU A 267 4.57 -20.94 12.07
N PRO A 268 5.52 -20.47 11.22
CA PRO A 268 5.54 -20.87 9.82
C PRO A 268 5.83 -22.36 9.68
N SER A 269 5.08 -23.01 8.79
CA SER A 269 5.25 -24.41 8.47
C SER A 269 5.99 -24.62 7.15
N LEU A 270 6.79 -25.69 7.10
CA LEU A 270 7.54 -26.11 5.94
C LEU A 270 6.77 -27.10 5.08
N THR A 271 6.98 -26.98 3.78
CA THR A 271 6.55 -27.95 2.79
C THR A 271 7.66 -28.25 1.78
N VAL A 272 7.45 -29.28 0.98
CA VAL A 272 8.38 -29.63 -0.12
C VAL A 272 8.05 -28.78 -1.35
N PRO A 273 9.05 -28.40 -2.17
CA PRO A 273 8.79 -27.66 -3.40
C PRO A 273 7.75 -28.35 -4.29
N GLY A 274 6.80 -27.56 -4.80
CA GLY A 274 5.72 -28.04 -5.67
C GLY A 274 4.51 -28.62 -4.92
N SER A 275 4.56 -28.78 -3.60
CA SER A 275 3.37 -29.16 -2.85
C SER A 275 2.37 -28.01 -2.74
N ARG A 276 1.13 -28.35 -2.40
CA ARG A 276 0.13 -27.36 -1.99
C ARG A 276 0.60 -26.66 -0.69
N PRO A 277 0.17 -25.41 -0.45
CA PRO A 277 0.31 -24.79 0.86
C PRO A 277 -0.25 -25.70 1.95
N PRO A 278 0.30 -25.66 3.17
CA PRO A 278 -0.27 -26.37 4.28
C PRO A 278 -1.69 -25.85 4.52
N THR A 279 -2.60 -26.75 4.91
CA THR A 279 -3.90 -26.38 5.47
C THR A 279 -3.72 -25.94 6.92
N GLU A 280 -4.64 -25.15 7.44
CA GLU A 280 -4.67 -24.74 8.84
C GLU A 280 -4.75 -25.99 9.73
N SER A 281 -3.82 -26.11 10.68
CA SER A 281 -3.82 -27.23 11.63
C SER A 281 -4.66 -26.90 12.86
N LEU A 282 -5.21 -27.94 13.50
CA LEU A 282 -5.94 -27.79 14.76
C LEU A 282 -5.06 -27.16 15.85
N GLU A 283 -3.76 -27.49 15.86
CA GLU A 283 -2.79 -26.89 16.78
C GLU A 283 -2.64 -25.38 16.56
N ALA A 284 -2.45 -24.93 15.31
CA ALA A 284 -2.33 -23.52 14.99
C ALA A 284 -3.62 -22.74 15.31
N ILE A 285 -4.78 -23.35 15.06
CA ILE A 285 -6.09 -22.78 15.42
C ILE A 285 -6.22 -22.63 16.94
N ASN A 286 -5.87 -23.65 17.72
CA ASN A 286 -5.94 -23.57 19.17
C ASN A 286 -4.95 -22.53 19.73
N GLN A 287 -3.72 -22.48 19.20
CA GLN A 287 -2.70 -21.48 19.58
C GLN A 287 -3.15 -20.05 19.26
N SER A 288 -3.98 -19.87 18.22
CA SER A 288 -4.41 -18.54 17.80
C SER A 288 -5.31 -17.81 18.81
N GLY A 289 -6.00 -18.54 19.69
CA GLY A 289 -7.01 -17.96 20.58
C GLY A 289 -8.20 -17.30 19.86
N LEU A 290 -8.32 -17.38 18.53
CA LEU A 290 -9.34 -16.63 17.80
C LEU A 290 -10.77 -17.02 18.20
N LEU A 291 -11.00 -18.30 18.50
CA LEU A 291 -12.31 -18.77 18.97
C LEU A 291 -12.58 -18.42 20.44
N THR A 292 -11.56 -18.11 21.25
CA THR A 292 -11.75 -17.68 22.65
C THR A 292 -12.23 -16.24 22.76
N LEU A 293 -12.15 -15.47 21.68
CA LEU A 293 -12.68 -14.11 21.62
C LEU A 293 -14.23 -14.07 21.54
N VAL A 294 -14.89 -15.22 21.36
CA VAL A 294 -16.35 -15.29 21.28
C VAL A 294 -16.99 -15.13 22.66
N SER A 295 -17.73 -14.04 22.89
CA SER A 295 -18.32 -13.74 24.21
C SER A 295 -19.64 -14.46 24.51
N LYS A 296 -20.45 -14.76 23.49
CA LYS A 296 -21.77 -15.41 23.63
C LYS A 296 -21.85 -16.68 22.79
N PRO A 297 -21.22 -17.79 23.22
CA PRO A 297 -21.14 -19.02 22.44
C PRO A 297 -22.50 -19.56 21.96
N GLU A 298 -23.54 -19.46 22.79
CA GLU A 298 -24.89 -19.94 22.52
C GLU A 298 -25.63 -19.16 21.43
N ALA A 299 -25.30 -17.87 21.30
CA ALA A 299 -25.88 -16.94 20.34
C ALA A 299 -24.99 -16.73 19.10
N THR A 300 -23.79 -17.34 19.07
CA THR A 300 -22.81 -17.16 18.01
C THR A 300 -22.72 -18.40 17.13
N VAL A 301 -22.62 -18.19 15.82
CA VAL A 301 -22.40 -19.23 14.82
C VAL A 301 -21.09 -18.95 14.11
N ILE A 302 -20.21 -19.95 14.12
CA ILE A 302 -18.94 -19.97 13.40
C ILE A 302 -19.18 -20.48 11.98
N PHE A 303 -18.70 -19.74 11.01
CA PHE A 303 -18.72 -20.08 9.60
C PHE A 303 -17.30 -20.37 9.14
N SER A 304 -16.97 -21.65 8.98
CA SER A 304 -15.65 -22.11 8.52
C SER A 304 -15.72 -22.63 7.09
N ASP A 305 -14.72 -22.34 6.26
CA ASP A 305 -14.63 -22.76 4.85
C ASP A 305 -14.26 -24.24 4.67
N GLY A 306 -15.07 -25.14 5.24
CA GLY A 306 -14.92 -26.59 5.06
C GLY A 306 -13.68 -27.24 5.71
N ASN A 307 -12.76 -26.47 6.28
CA ASN A 307 -11.62 -27.03 7.00
C ASN A 307 -12.08 -27.70 8.32
N VAL A 308 -11.87 -29.02 8.39
CA VAL A 308 -12.24 -29.88 9.51
C VAL A 308 -11.58 -29.46 10.83
N ALA A 309 -10.41 -28.84 10.80
CA ALA A 309 -9.73 -28.36 12.00
C ALA A 309 -10.49 -27.21 12.68
N TRP A 310 -11.06 -26.28 11.90
CA TRP A 310 -11.92 -25.22 12.43
C TRP A 310 -13.20 -25.78 13.05
N GLN A 311 -13.82 -26.76 12.37
CA GLN A 311 -15.01 -27.45 12.89
C GLN A 311 -14.71 -28.18 14.20
N SER A 312 -13.57 -28.86 14.27
CA SER A 312 -13.12 -29.58 15.46
C SER A 312 -12.84 -28.64 16.64
N ALA A 313 -12.18 -27.51 16.38
CA ALA A 313 -11.92 -26.49 17.38
C ALA A 313 -13.23 -25.85 17.89
N ALA A 314 -14.14 -25.49 16.99
CA ALA A 314 -15.46 -24.95 17.35
C ALA A 314 -16.27 -25.93 18.20
N LYS A 315 -16.31 -27.22 17.80
CA LYS A 315 -16.99 -28.29 18.54
C LYS A 315 -16.43 -28.45 19.95
N LYS A 316 -15.10 -28.43 20.11
CA LYS A 316 -14.44 -28.51 21.43
C LYS A 316 -14.87 -27.36 22.35
N MET A 317 -15.11 -26.18 21.78
CA MET A 317 -15.57 -24.99 22.49
C MET A 317 -17.10 -24.87 22.62
N ARG A 318 -17.86 -25.91 22.21
CA ARG A 318 -19.33 -25.91 22.18
C ARG A 318 -19.93 -24.76 21.36
N LEU A 319 -19.19 -24.29 20.35
CA LEU A 319 -19.66 -23.28 19.40
C LEU A 319 -20.45 -23.95 18.28
N LYS A 320 -21.57 -23.34 17.90
CA LYS A 320 -22.30 -23.74 16.69
C LYS A 320 -21.41 -23.49 15.49
N ASN A 321 -21.22 -24.51 14.65
CA ASN A 321 -20.50 -24.38 13.39
C ASN A 321 -21.47 -24.64 12.24
N ALA A 322 -21.49 -23.74 11.26
CA ALA A 322 -22.22 -23.90 10.03
C ALA A 322 -21.24 -23.91 8.86
N ALA A 323 -21.47 -24.81 7.91
CA ALA A 323 -20.76 -24.76 6.64
C ALA A 323 -21.18 -23.51 5.87
N VAL A 324 -20.21 -22.85 5.24
CA VAL A 324 -20.49 -21.77 4.29
C VAL A 324 -21.11 -22.39 3.04
N ASN A 325 -22.43 -22.38 2.96
CA ASN A 325 -23.16 -22.75 1.75
C ASN A 325 -23.10 -21.61 0.70
N HIS A 326 -22.21 -21.75 -0.28
CA HIS A 326 -22.12 -20.86 -1.45
C HIS A 326 -23.37 -20.88 -2.35
N GLN A 327 -24.16 -21.96 -2.34
CA GLN A 327 -25.37 -22.13 -3.14
C GLN A 327 -26.57 -21.38 -2.56
N ASN A 328 -26.69 -21.28 -1.23
CA ASN A 328 -27.81 -20.60 -0.56
C ASN A 328 -27.73 -19.06 -0.61
N LYS A 329 -26.77 -18.49 -1.35
CA LYS A 329 -26.58 -17.04 -1.54
C LYS A 329 -26.44 -16.23 -0.25
N GLN A 330 -26.19 -16.87 0.89
CA GLN A 330 -26.08 -16.19 2.19
C GLN A 330 -24.91 -15.19 2.24
N TRP A 331 -23.94 -15.30 1.30
CA TRP A 331 -22.72 -14.47 1.23
C TRP A 331 -22.27 -14.13 -0.20
N THR A 332 -23.20 -13.96 -1.15
CA THR A 332 -22.88 -13.65 -2.56
C THR A 332 -23.29 -12.23 -2.98
N LYS A 333 -22.53 -11.62 -3.90
CA LYS A 333 -22.91 -10.40 -4.64
C LYS A 333 -23.12 -10.76 -6.11
N HIS A 334 -24.13 -10.18 -6.74
CA HIS A 334 -24.30 -10.27 -8.19
C HIS A 334 -23.20 -9.50 -8.92
N VAL A 335 -22.48 -10.17 -9.82
CA VAL A 335 -21.48 -9.53 -10.69
C VAL A 335 -22.19 -8.97 -11.94
N PRO A 336 -22.00 -7.67 -12.25
CA PRO A 336 -22.52 -7.06 -13.46
C PRO A 336 -22.09 -7.81 -14.73
N ARG A 337 -23.01 -7.90 -15.69
CA ARG A 337 -22.89 -8.72 -16.92
C ARG A 337 -21.69 -8.34 -17.79
N HIS A 338 -21.23 -7.09 -17.71
CA HIS A 338 -20.11 -6.55 -18.50
C HIS A 338 -18.73 -6.91 -17.93
N LEU A 339 -18.64 -7.41 -16.67
CA LEU A 339 -17.38 -7.79 -16.02
C LEU A 339 -17.08 -9.30 -16.11
N GLY A 340 -18.07 -10.13 -16.46
CA GLY A 340 -17.91 -11.57 -16.61
C GLY A 340 -17.56 -11.93 -18.06
N LYS A 341 -16.33 -12.39 -18.30
CA LYS A 341 -15.82 -12.72 -19.65
C LYS A 341 -16.43 -13.97 -20.32
N ALA A 342 -17.41 -14.65 -19.72
CA ALA A 342 -18.05 -15.80 -20.34
C ALA A 342 -19.52 -15.95 -19.90
N ARG A 343 -20.42 -16.18 -20.88
CA ARG A 343 -21.86 -16.42 -20.67
C ARG A 343 -22.16 -17.66 -19.81
N SER A 344 -21.17 -18.53 -19.58
CA SER A 344 -21.28 -19.80 -18.84
C SER A 344 -20.81 -19.75 -17.39
N VAL A 345 -20.31 -18.61 -16.89
CA VAL A 345 -19.79 -18.52 -15.52
C VAL A 345 -20.87 -17.95 -14.60
N SER A 346 -21.04 -18.56 -13.42
CA SER A 346 -21.97 -18.09 -12.39
C SER A 346 -21.83 -16.59 -12.16
N ARG A 347 -22.95 -15.85 -12.25
CA ARG A 347 -23.03 -14.40 -12.02
C ARG A 347 -23.04 -14.03 -10.54
N LEU A 348 -22.75 -15.00 -9.68
CA LEU A 348 -22.71 -14.86 -8.23
C LEU A 348 -21.25 -14.97 -7.80
N ALA A 349 -20.67 -13.85 -7.37
CA ALA A 349 -19.42 -13.88 -6.63
C ALA A 349 -19.77 -14.07 -5.15
N GLY A 350 -19.57 -15.27 -4.63
CA GLY A 350 -19.42 -15.46 -3.18
C GLY A 350 -18.16 -14.74 -2.74
N THR A 351 -18.25 -13.84 -1.78
CA THR A 351 -17.05 -13.41 -1.05
C THR A 351 -17.43 -13.49 0.40
N GLN A 352 -16.82 -14.44 1.10
CA GLN A 352 -16.81 -14.37 2.55
C GLN A 352 -16.28 -12.97 2.92
N CYS A 353 -16.85 -12.33 3.93
CA CYS A 353 -16.35 -11.04 4.40
C CYS A 353 -14.85 -11.14 4.72
N ILE A 354 -14.41 -12.29 5.23
CA ILE A 354 -13.00 -12.56 5.52
C ILE A 354 -12.14 -12.66 4.25
N ASP A 355 -12.66 -13.16 3.12
CA ASP A 355 -11.94 -13.13 1.82
C ASP A 355 -11.57 -11.72 1.39
N ARG A 356 -12.49 -10.76 1.60
CA ARG A 356 -12.23 -9.35 1.29
C ARG A 356 -11.15 -8.79 2.22
N SER A 357 -11.14 -9.21 3.48
CA SER A 357 -10.06 -8.87 4.40
C SER A 357 -8.71 -9.42 3.93
N TRP A 358 -8.67 -10.63 3.36
CA TRP A 358 -7.47 -11.21 2.76
C TRP A 358 -6.95 -10.41 1.58
N LEU A 359 -7.84 -9.94 0.70
CA LEU A 359 -7.44 -9.09 -0.41
C LEU A 359 -6.90 -7.74 0.08
N GLY A 360 -7.56 -7.13 1.07
CA GLY A 360 -7.12 -5.88 1.71
C GLY A 360 -5.74 -6.03 2.35
N LEU A 361 -5.55 -7.09 3.14
CA LEU A 361 -4.29 -7.40 3.81
C LEU A 361 -3.13 -7.64 2.83
N LYS A 362 -3.36 -8.44 1.78
CA LYS A 362 -2.33 -8.72 0.75
C LYS A 362 -1.94 -7.46 -0.02
N THR A 363 -2.91 -6.61 -0.31
CA THR A 363 -2.68 -5.30 -0.95
C THR A 363 -1.88 -4.38 -0.03
N PHE A 364 -2.26 -4.32 1.25
CA PHE A 364 -1.59 -3.50 2.27
C PHE A 364 -0.12 -3.88 2.46
N ILE A 365 0.17 -5.19 2.58
CA ILE A 365 1.55 -5.69 2.73
C ILE A 365 2.33 -5.51 1.42
N GLY A 366 1.67 -5.68 0.28
CA GLY A 366 2.29 -5.55 -1.03
C GLY A 366 3.21 -6.72 -1.43
N ASN A 367 3.44 -6.85 -2.72
CA ASN A 367 4.30 -7.92 -3.27
C ASN A 367 5.81 -7.62 -3.11
N LYS A 368 6.20 -6.36 -2.83
CA LYS A 368 7.60 -5.94 -2.72
C LYS A 368 8.25 -6.23 -1.36
N VAL A 369 7.45 -6.42 -0.30
CA VAL A 369 7.99 -6.69 1.04
C VAL A 369 8.66 -8.06 1.08
N SER A 370 9.90 -8.16 1.54
CA SER A 370 10.53 -9.48 1.67
C SER A 370 9.84 -10.31 2.75
N ARG A 371 9.48 -11.55 2.42
CA ARG A 371 8.97 -12.54 3.37
C ARG A 371 10.11 -13.15 4.18
N LYS A 372 11.33 -13.14 3.62
CA LYS A 372 12.52 -13.73 4.21
C LYS A 372 13.40 -12.66 4.85
N SER A 373 13.87 -12.93 6.04
CA SER A 373 15.05 -12.28 6.63
C SER A 373 16.21 -13.27 6.68
N GLY A 374 17.44 -12.75 6.75
CA GLY A 374 18.65 -13.57 6.78
C GLY A 374 18.93 -14.38 5.51
N ARG A 375 20.02 -15.16 5.54
CA ARG A 375 20.49 -16.00 4.43
C ARG A 375 21.05 -17.32 4.95
N GLY A 376 21.06 -18.34 4.09
CA GLY A 376 21.64 -19.64 4.40
C GLY A 376 21.06 -20.26 5.66
N GLN A 377 21.94 -20.60 6.60
CA GLN A 377 21.59 -21.21 7.89
C GLN A 377 20.73 -20.29 8.78
N ASN A 378 20.89 -18.98 8.62
CA ASN A 378 20.21 -17.94 9.40
C ASN A 378 18.94 -17.41 8.71
N ALA A 379 18.45 -18.10 7.68
CA ALA A 379 17.21 -17.72 7.02
C ALA A 379 16.01 -17.88 7.98
N CYS A 380 15.20 -16.83 8.11
CA CYS A 380 13.99 -16.84 8.93
C CYS A 380 12.87 -16.02 8.27
N GLU A 381 11.69 -16.07 8.89
CA GLU A 381 10.59 -15.18 8.62
C GLU A 381 10.96 -13.70 8.85
N SER A 382 10.47 -12.81 7.98
CA SER A 382 10.57 -11.36 8.16
C SER A 382 9.61 -10.88 9.25
N ASN A 383 10.17 -10.31 10.34
CA ASN A 383 9.41 -9.67 11.41
C ASN A 383 8.54 -8.51 10.91
N LEU A 384 8.97 -7.83 9.83
CA LEU A 384 8.20 -6.75 9.22
C LEU A 384 6.83 -7.25 8.73
N VAL A 385 6.74 -8.48 8.20
CA VAL A 385 5.45 -9.03 7.75
C VAL A 385 4.49 -9.20 8.93
N ARG A 386 4.97 -9.67 10.08
CA ARG A 386 4.15 -9.78 11.31
C ARG A 386 3.70 -8.40 11.78
N GLN A 387 4.59 -7.42 11.84
CA GLN A 387 4.24 -6.05 12.20
C GLN A 387 3.18 -5.47 11.27
N LEU A 388 3.31 -5.66 9.96
CA LEU A 388 2.33 -5.17 8.97
C LEU A 388 0.95 -5.84 9.13
N VAL A 389 0.89 -7.11 9.56
CA VAL A 389 -0.40 -7.76 9.87
C VAL A 389 -1.08 -7.04 11.03
N HIS A 390 -0.37 -6.74 12.12
CA HIS A 390 -0.94 -6.04 13.26
C HIS A 390 -1.27 -4.57 12.95
N GLN A 391 -0.44 -3.87 12.18
CA GLN A 391 -0.76 -2.53 11.67
C GLN A 391 -2.06 -2.53 10.87
N TYR A 392 -2.25 -3.54 10.01
CA TYR A 392 -3.48 -3.68 9.24
C TYR A 392 -4.69 -3.82 10.17
N MET A 393 -4.60 -4.66 11.20
CA MET A 393 -5.68 -4.82 12.19
C MET A 393 -5.99 -3.49 12.89
N TYR A 394 -4.97 -2.77 13.36
CA TYR A 394 -5.14 -1.48 14.00
C TYR A 394 -5.86 -0.48 13.08
N ARG A 395 -5.40 -0.35 11.84
CA ARG A 395 -6.01 0.56 10.86
C ARG A 395 -7.46 0.18 10.55
N GLN A 396 -7.77 -1.11 10.42
CA GLN A 396 -9.15 -1.55 10.22
C GLN A 396 -10.01 -1.26 11.46
N SER A 397 -9.45 -1.38 12.67
CA SER A 397 -10.17 -1.11 13.94
C SER A 397 -10.65 0.34 14.09
N LYS A 398 -9.94 1.30 13.49
CA LYS A 398 -10.32 2.72 13.52
C LYS A 398 -11.46 3.06 12.56
N GLY A 399 -11.74 2.18 11.60
CA GLY A 399 -12.70 2.46 10.55
C GLY A 399 -12.25 3.61 9.65
N PRO A 400 -13.20 4.27 8.94
CA PRO A 400 -12.89 5.44 8.13
C PRO A 400 -12.46 6.62 9.02
N CYS A 401 -11.21 7.05 8.89
CA CYS A 401 -10.69 8.26 9.52
C CYS A 401 -9.82 9.03 8.52
N SER A 402 -9.77 10.35 8.67
CA SER A 402 -8.84 11.20 7.92
C SER A 402 -7.38 10.92 8.34
N PRO A 403 -6.39 11.28 7.50
CA PRO A 403 -4.98 11.17 7.88
C PRO A 403 -4.64 11.92 9.17
N ALA A 404 -5.24 13.10 9.39
CA ALA A 404 -5.01 13.90 10.60
C ALA A 404 -5.54 13.20 11.86
N GLU A 405 -6.77 12.68 11.82
CA GLU A 405 -7.35 11.92 12.93
C GLU A 405 -6.54 10.65 13.23
N PHE A 406 -6.07 9.95 12.20
CA PHE A 406 -5.22 8.78 12.38
C PHE A 406 -3.90 9.13 13.08
N LEU A 407 -3.27 10.25 12.71
CA LEU A 407 -2.04 10.71 13.35
C LEU A 407 -2.28 11.15 14.80
N LEU A 408 -3.44 11.74 15.12
CA LEU A 408 -3.81 12.07 16.50
C LEU A 408 -3.99 10.81 17.36
N HIS A 409 -4.63 9.77 16.82
CA HIS A 409 -4.71 8.47 17.49
C HIS A 409 -3.33 7.88 17.72
N LEU A 410 -2.48 7.87 16.69
CA LEU A 410 -1.14 7.31 16.77
C LEU A 410 -0.24 8.07 17.76
N GLY A 411 -0.32 9.40 17.78
CA GLY A 411 0.41 10.23 18.74
C GLY A 411 -0.03 10.00 20.18
N SER A 412 -1.31 9.69 20.40
CA SER A 412 -1.82 9.34 21.73
C SER A 412 -1.33 7.98 22.19
N SER A 413 -1.35 6.97 21.30
CA SER A 413 -0.79 5.64 21.58
C SER A 413 0.72 5.68 21.83
N PHE A 414 1.46 6.52 21.11
CA PHE A 414 2.89 6.69 21.31
C PHE A 414 3.22 7.25 22.70
N ARG A 415 2.47 8.25 23.18
CA ARG A 415 2.64 8.78 24.54
C ARG A 415 2.35 7.72 25.60
N ALA A 416 1.27 6.96 25.44
CA ALA A 416 0.88 5.90 26.35
C ALA A 416 1.87 4.71 26.39
N MET A 417 2.80 4.60 25.43
CA MET A 417 3.88 3.60 25.47
C MET A 417 5.12 4.07 26.24
N GLN A 418 5.24 5.37 26.52
CA GLN A 418 6.37 5.94 27.27
C GLN A 418 6.13 5.94 28.78
N ASP A 419 4.86 5.95 29.18
CA ASP A 419 4.38 5.80 30.55
C ASP A 419 4.34 4.31 30.93
#